data_AF-A0AA42DSP7-F1
#
_entry.id   AF-A0AA42DSP7-F1
#
_cell.length_a   1.000
_cell.length_b   1.000
_cell.length_c   1.000
_cell.angle_alpha   90.00
_cell.angle_beta   90.00
_cell.angle_gamma   90.00
#
_symmetry.space_group_name_H-M   'P 1'
#
loop_
_entity.id
_entity.type
_entity.pdbx_description
1 polymer ?
#
loop_
_entity_poly.entity_id
_entity_poly.type
_entity_poly.pdbx_seq_one_letter_code
_entity_poly.pdbx_strand_id
1 'polypeptide(L)'
;MEKQIVISVSPYNHKYYFEPKFNDIPTEIKEELAEAIAAIAEKVNAIISVGFNEDGQIFIDQTADEEIFVDEIGAALEIKRLQKDKAELLKSLQLWYMVYRSEQGQIVKEIVLMQSQGKTTEDLLDIIEEKYGLEGRTFAQALLN
;
A
#
# COMPACT_ATOMS: atom_id res chain seq x y z
N MET A 1 -2.59 -14.71 8.89
CA MET A 1 -3.10 -13.66 7.99
C MET A 1 -2.54 -12.35 8.49
N GLU A 2 -1.51 -11.83 7.84
CA GLU A 2 -0.68 -10.75 8.39
C GLU A 2 -1.02 -9.43 7.68
N LYS A 3 -1.95 -8.66 8.27
CA LYS A 3 -2.26 -7.30 7.84
C LYS A 3 -1.03 -6.42 8.04
N GLN A 4 -0.63 -5.68 7.01
CA GLN A 4 0.51 -4.77 7.09
C GLN A 4 0.05 -3.33 7.29
N ILE A 5 0.21 -2.80 8.49
CA ILE A 5 -0.13 -1.40 8.80
C ILE A 5 0.93 -0.47 8.21
N VAL A 6 0.48 0.58 7.52
CA VAL A 6 1.33 1.65 6.97
C VAL A 6 1.35 2.85 7.91
N ILE A 7 0.16 3.31 8.28
CA ILE A 7 -0.05 4.42 9.21
C ILE A 7 -1.15 4.07 10.21
N SER A 8 -0.97 4.49 11.45
CA SER A 8 -2.03 4.55 12.45
C SER A 8 -2.06 5.92 13.10
N VAL A 9 -3.24 6.52 13.25
CA VAL A 9 -3.43 7.83 13.87
C VAL A 9 -4.36 7.70 15.06
N SER A 10 -3.92 8.18 16.21
CA SER A 10 -4.75 8.27 17.41
C SER A 10 -5.15 9.73 17.67
N PRO A 11 -6.45 10.03 17.76
CA PRO A 11 -6.92 11.37 18.07
C PRO A 11 -6.70 11.73 19.55
N TYR A 12 -6.54 10.73 20.42
CA TYR A 12 -6.45 10.92 21.88
C TYR A 12 -5.13 11.54 22.32
N ASN A 13 -4.05 11.25 21.59
CA ASN A 13 -2.71 11.74 21.91
C ASN A 13 -2.12 12.63 20.80
N HIS A 14 -2.88 12.90 19.74
CA HIS A 14 -2.46 13.62 18.53
C HIS A 14 -1.13 13.09 17.96
N LYS A 15 -0.91 11.78 18.04
CA LYS A 15 0.26 11.10 17.45
C LYS A 15 -0.17 10.22 16.30
N TYR A 16 0.68 10.19 15.28
CA TYR A 16 0.63 9.20 14.23
C TYR A 16 1.89 8.35 14.26
N TYR A 17 1.75 7.09 13.83
CA TYR A 17 2.84 6.16 13.66
C TYR A 17 2.88 5.73 12.19
N PHE A 18 4.01 5.96 11.53
CA PHE A 18 4.34 5.33 10.26
C PHE A 18 5.25 4.14 10.51
N GLU A 19 4.93 3.03 9.88
CA GLU A 19 5.70 1.81 9.96
C GLU A 19 7.02 1.95 9.15
N PRO A 20 8.20 1.77 9.77
CA PRO A 20 9.50 2.00 9.12
C PRO A 20 9.74 1.28 7.79
N LYS A 21 9.17 0.08 7.59
CA LYS A 21 9.30 -0.65 6.30
C LYS A 21 8.59 0.04 5.13
N PHE A 22 7.83 1.10 5.37
CA PHE A 22 7.13 1.90 4.36
C PHE A 22 7.70 3.32 4.22
N ASN A 23 8.90 3.59 4.74
CA ASN A 23 9.54 4.91 4.66
C ASN A 23 9.87 5.36 3.23
N ASP A 24 10.00 4.42 2.29
CA ASP A 24 10.25 4.62 0.86
C ASP A 24 8.98 4.93 0.05
N ILE A 25 7.80 5.02 0.69
CA ILE A 25 6.63 5.66 0.07
C ILE A 25 6.98 7.13 -0.21
N PRO A 26 6.64 7.67 -1.41
CA PRO A 26 6.82 9.08 -1.73
C PRO A 26 6.30 10.01 -0.63
N THR A 27 7.06 11.07 -0.35
CA THR A 27 6.77 12.00 0.75
C THR A 27 5.39 12.64 0.59
N GLU A 28 5.02 13.01 -0.63
CA GLU A 28 3.73 13.63 -0.95
C GLU A 28 2.56 12.70 -0.59
N ILE A 29 2.70 11.39 -0.87
CA ILE A 29 1.69 10.38 -0.50
C ILE A 29 1.61 10.23 1.02
N LYS A 30 2.75 10.21 1.73
CA LYS A 30 2.78 10.08 3.19
C LYS A 30 2.14 11.29 3.88
N GLU A 31 2.46 12.50 3.42
CA GLU A 31 1.93 13.74 3.98
C GLU A 31 0.41 13.83 3.78
N GLU A 32 -0.07 13.61 2.55
CA GLU A 32 -1.51 13.67 2.26
C GLU A 32 -2.27 12.56 3.00
N LEU A 33 -1.69 11.36 3.12
CA LEU A 33 -2.28 10.26 3.89
C LEU A 33 -2.36 10.61 5.38
N ALA A 34 -1.30 11.16 5.96
CA ALA A 34 -1.31 11.56 7.38
C ALA A 34 -2.39 12.61 7.67
N GLU A 35 -2.50 13.64 6.83
CA GLU A 35 -3.53 14.67 6.96
C GLU A 35 -4.94 14.08 6.86
N ALA A 36 -5.19 13.25 5.84
CA ALA A 36 -6.50 12.67 5.60
C ALA A 36 -6.95 11.74 6.73
N ILE A 37 -6.03 10.91 7.26
CA ILE A 37 -6.34 9.97 8.34
C ILE A 37 -6.48 10.69 9.68
N ALA A 38 -5.68 11.73 9.94
CA ALA A 38 -5.85 12.57 11.12
C ALA A 38 -7.23 13.26 11.16
N ALA A 39 -7.66 13.84 10.03
CA ALA A 39 -8.96 14.50 9.94
C ALA A 39 -10.14 13.55 10.25
N ILE A 40 -10.05 12.29 9.84
CA ILE A 40 -11.10 11.30 10.13
C ILE A 40 -11.02 10.81 11.56
N ALA A 41 -9.83 10.49 12.05
CA ALA A 41 -9.60 10.05 13.42
C ALA A 41 -10.18 11.06 14.42
N GLU A 42 -9.96 12.36 14.20
CA GLU A 42 -10.55 13.44 15.00
C GLU A 42 -12.07 13.51 14.86
N LYS A 43 -12.59 13.41 13.63
CA LYS A 43 -14.04 13.52 13.37
C LYS A 43 -14.85 12.39 14.02
N VAL A 44 -14.32 11.17 14.00
CA VAL A 44 -15.01 9.98 14.52
C VAL A 44 -14.58 9.62 15.94
N ASN A 45 -13.61 10.36 16.48
CA ASN A 45 -13.00 10.16 17.79
C ASN A 45 -12.53 8.71 18.03
N ALA A 46 -11.89 8.11 17.02
CA ALA A 46 -11.36 6.75 17.07
C ALA A 46 -9.98 6.65 16.42
N ILE A 47 -9.23 5.61 16.77
CA ILE A 47 -7.96 5.30 16.13
C ILE A 47 -8.26 4.76 14.72
N ILE A 48 -7.66 5.37 13.71
CA ILE A 48 -7.79 4.95 12.31
C ILE A 48 -6.45 4.45 11.82
N SER A 49 -6.46 3.26 11.23
CA SER A 49 -5.26 2.63 10.67
C SER A 49 -5.45 2.30 9.20
N VAL A 50 -4.44 2.55 8.39
CA VAL A 50 -4.43 2.20 6.95
C VAL A 50 -3.30 1.23 6.69
N GLY A 51 -3.57 0.22 5.87
CA GLY A 51 -2.59 -0.80 5.56
C GLY A 51 -2.92 -1.58 4.30
N PHE A 52 -2.13 -2.62 4.05
CA PHE A 52 -2.31 -3.55 2.94
C PHE A 52 -2.67 -4.95 3.43
N ASN A 53 -3.62 -5.57 2.75
CA ASN A 53 -3.85 -7.01 2.83
C ASN A 53 -2.75 -7.77 2.07
N GLU A 54 -2.73 -9.11 2.19
CA GLU A 54 -1.73 -9.97 1.52
C GLU A 54 -1.73 -9.76 0.00
N ASP A 55 -2.90 -9.54 -0.61
CA ASP A 55 -3.07 -9.26 -2.04
C ASP A 55 -2.70 -7.82 -2.45
N GLY A 56 -2.21 -6.99 -1.52
CA GLY A 56 -1.86 -5.58 -1.78
C GLY A 56 -3.05 -4.63 -1.90
N GLN A 57 -4.25 -5.08 -1.55
CA GLN A 57 -5.42 -4.20 -1.43
C GLN A 57 -5.32 -3.36 -0.16
N ILE A 58 -5.71 -2.08 -0.27
CA ILE A 58 -5.76 -1.19 0.89
C ILE A 58 -6.95 -1.57 1.77
N PHE A 59 -6.70 -1.66 3.07
CA PHE A 59 -7.74 -1.67 4.08
C PHE A 59 -7.62 -0.42 4.96
N ILE A 60 -8.76 -0.02 5.52
CA ILE A 60 -8.85 1.02 6.53
C ILE A 60 -9.58 0.39 7.70
N ASP A 61 -8.91 0.33 8.84
CA ASP A 61 -9.43 -0.26 10.06
C ASP A 61 -9.68 0.83 11.10
N GLN A 62 -10.66 0.56 11.96
CA GLN A 62 -11.00 1.44 13.07
C GLN A 62 -10.85 0.66 14.37
N THR A 63 -10.23 1.30 15.36
CA THR A 63 -10.14 0.74 16.71
C THR A 63 -10.54 1.81 17.72
N ALA A 64 -11.36 1.42 18.67
CA ALA A 64 -11.71 2.22 19.84
C ALA A 64 -10.77 1.86 21.00
N ASP A 65 -10.48 2.82 21.86
CA ASP A 65 -10.03 2.46 23.20
C ASP A 65 -11.20 1.83 23.99
N GLU A 66 -10.93 0.85 24.84
CA GLU A 66 -11.96 0.03 25.49
C GLU A 66 -12.94 0.87 26.36
N GLU A 67 -12.50 2.03 26.82
CA GLU A 67 -13.29 2.96 27.66
C GLU A 67 -14.11 3.98 26.85
N ILE A 68 -14.01 3.99 25.51
CA ILE A 68 -14.61 5.02 24.65
C ILE A 68 -15.75 4.42 23.82
N PHE A 69 -16.96 4.97 23.99
CA PHE A 69 -18.08 4.68 23.10
C PHE A 69 -17.85 5.34 21.75
N VAL A 70 -17.67 4.53 20.72
CA VAL A 70 -17.44 4.98 19.34
C VAL A 70 -18.71 4.84 18.52
N ASP A 71 -19.03 5.86 17.72
CA ASP A 71 -20.06 5.76 16.69
C ASP A 71 -19.52 4.96 15.49
N GLU A 72 -19.67 3.64 15.57
CA GLU A 72 -19.22 2.71 14.53
C GLU A 72 -19.89 3.00 13.16
N ILE A 73 -21.14 3.45 13.17
CA ILE A 73 -21.88 3.77 11.92
C ILE A 73 -21.33 5.04 11.30
N GLY A 74 -21.17 6.11 12.11
CA GLY A 74 -20.59 7.37 11.68
C GLY A 74 -19.19 7.17 11.11
N ALA A 75 -18.38 6.35 11.75
CA ALA A 75 -17.04 6.05 11.28
C ALA A 75 -17.01 5.24 9.98
N ALA A 76 -17.86 4.21 9.85
CA ALA A 76 -17.99 3.47 8.60
C ALA A 76 -18.43 4.37 7.44
N LEU A 77 -19.31 5.35 7.68
CA LEU A 77 -19.71 6.36 6.69
C LEU A 77 -18.54 7.28 6.31
N GLU A 78 -17.75 7.74 7.28
CA GLU A 78 -16.58 8.59 7.01
C GLU A 78 -15.48 7.86 6.26
N ILE A 79 -15.22 6.59 6.59
CA ILE A 79 -14.26 5.75 5.84
C ILE A 79 -14.71 5.58 4.39
N LYS A 80 -16.00 5.31 4.15
CA LYS A 80 -16.55 5.24 2.79
C LYS A 80 -16.41 6.57 2.04
N ARG A 81 -16.61 7.69 2.74
CA ARG A 81 -16.43 9.02 2.17
C ARG A 81 -14.96 9.28 1.81
N LEU A 82 -14.01 8.91 2.68
CA LEU A 82 -12.58 8.98 2.37
C LEU A 82 -12.23 8.17 1.13
N GLN A 83 -12.70 6.93 1.04
CA GLN A 83 -12.42 6.05 -0.09
C GLN A 83 -12.87 6.67 -1.43
N LYS A 84 -13.94 7.46 -1.39
CA LYS A 84 -14.45 8.21 -2.55
C LYS A 84 -13.64 9.48 -2.81
N ASP A 85 -13.49 10.34 -1.80
CA ASP A 85 -12.93 11.68 -1.94
C ASP A 85 -11.41 11.67 -2.14
N LYS A 86 -10.73 10.67 -1.58
CA LYS A 86 -9.28 10.43 -1.71
C LYS A 86 -8.95 9.21 -2.57
N ALA A 87 -9.82 8.90 -3.54
CA ALA A 87 -9.64 7.75 -4.43
C ALA A 87 -8.30 7.78 -5.18
N GLU A 88 -7.83 8.95 -5.62
CA GLU A 88 -6.56 9.09 -6.34
C GLU A 88 -5.35 8.85 -5.43
N LEU A 89 -5.37 9.36 -4.20
CA LEU A 89 -4.37 9.09 -3.18
C LEU A 89 -4.27 7.59 -2.88
N LEU A 90 -5.41 6.95 -2.61
CA LEU A 90 -5.46 5.51 -2.32
C LEU A 90 -5.00 4.68 -3.51
N LYS A 91 -5.39 5.04 -4.75
CA LYS A 91 -4.88 4.38 -5.95
C LYS A 91 -3.37 4.55 -6.11
N SER A 92 -2.83 5.72 -5.82
CA SER A 92 -1.38 5.99 -5.90
C SER A 92 -0.61 5.16 -4.87
N LEU A 93 -1.13 5.07 -3.65
CA LEU A 93 -0.59 4.22 -2.60
C LEU A 93 -0.64 2.73 -2.97
N GLN A 94 -1.76 2.27 -3.55
CA GLN A 94 -1.91 0.89 -4.02
C GLN A 94 -0.96 0.59 -5.19
N LEU A 95 -0.82 1.50 -6.15
CA LEU A 95 0.12 1.37 -7.27
C LEU A 95 1.56 1.27 -6.76
N TRP A 96 1.93 2.10 -5.80
CA TRP A 96 3.23 2.01 -5.15
C TRP A 96 3.45 0.61 -4.55
N TYR A 97 2.46 0.06 -3.82
CA TYR A 97 2.59 -1.30 -3.26
C TYR A 97 2.78 -2.34 -4.36
N MET A 98 1.96 -2.31 -5.41
CA MET A 98 2.09 -3.24 -6.53
C MET A 98 3.47 -3.17 -7.16
N VAL A 99 4.01 -1.97 -7.42
CA VAL A 99 5.32 -1.83 -8.07
C VAL A 99 6.49 -2.15 -7.14
N TYR A 100 6.39 -1.85 -5.84
CA TYR A 100 7.51 -1.91 -4.89
C TYR A 100 7.48 -3.07 -3.90
N ARG A 101 6.35 -3.78 -3.77
CA ARG A 101 6.17 -4.86 -2.80
C ARG A 101 5.64 -6.15 -3.41
N SER A 102 4.96 -6.13 -4.57
CA SER A 102 4.54 -7.37 -5.25
C SER A 102 5.70 -8.02 -6.00
N GLU A 103 5.64 -9.35 -6.12
CA GLU A 103 6.58 -10.14 -6.92
C GLU A 103 6.57 -9.71 -8.40
N GLN A 104 5.37 -9.51 -8.98
CA GLN A 104 5.24 -9.03 -10.36
C GLN A 104 5.91 -7.66 -10.55
N GLY A 105 5.77 -6.76 -9.57
CA GLY A 105 6.44 -5.45 -9.59
C GLY A 105 7.97 -5.56 -9.55
N GLN A 106 8.52 -6.52 -8.81
CA GLN A 106 9.95 -6.79 -8.78
C GLN A 106 10.45 -7.32 -10.13
N ILE A 107 9.70 -8.23 -10.76
CA ILE A 107 10.00 -8.75 -12.10
C ILE A 107 10.01 -7.59 -13.12
N VAL A 108 9.01 -6.71 -13.11
CA VAL A 108 8.97 -5.54 -14.01
C VAL A 108 10.21 -4.65 -13.85
N LYS A 109 10.61 -4.35 -12.61
CA LYS A 109 11.80 -3.53 -12.35
C LYS A 109 13.08 -4.17 -12.86
N GLU A 110 13.23 -5.47 -12.66
CA GLU A 110 14.38 -6.23 -13.12
C GLU A 110 14.46 -6.25 -14.64
N ILE A 111 13.33 -6.48 -15.33
CA ILE A 111 13.25 -6.39 -16.79
C ILE A 111 13.73 -5.02 -17.26
N VAL A 112 13.18 -3.93 -16.71
CA VAL A 112 13.55 -2.56 -17.11
C VAL A 112 15.04 -2.28 -16.87
N LEU A 113 15.57 -2.68 -15.71
CA LEU A 113 16.98 -2.49 -15.37
C LEU A 113 17.89 -3.26 -16.34
N MET A 114 17.57 -4.53 -16.61
CA MET A 114 18.37 -5.37 -17.47
C MET A 114 18.30 -4.95 -18.95
N GLN A 115 17.14 -4.45 -19.42
CA GLN A 115 17.01 -3.83 -20.74
C GLN A 115 17.91 -2.59 -20.87
N SER A 116 18.00 -1.75 -19.84
CA SER A 116 18.91 -0.59 -19.84
C SER A 116 20.39 -0.98 -19.92
N GLN A 117 20.72 -2.21 -19.54
CA GLN A 117 22.07 -2.79 -19.63
C GLN A 117 22.32 -3.49 -20.97
N GLY A 118 21.32 -3.53 -21.87
CA GLY A 118 21.43 -4.16 -23.18
C GLY A 118 21.37 -5.69 -23.17
N LYS A 119 20.83 -6.32 -22.12
CA LYS A 119 20.63 -7.77 -22.06
C LYS A 119 19.58 -8.22 -23.09
N THR A 120 19.76 -9.41 -23.66
CA THR A 120 18.82 -9.97 -24.63
C THR A 120 17.57 -10.51 -23.94
N THR A 121 16.46 -10.63 -24.67
CA THR A 121 15.21 -11.19 -24.14
C THR A 121 15.39 -12.59 -23.56
N GLU A 122 16.21 -13.45 -24.16
CA GLU A 122 16.43 -14.81 -23.64
C GLU A 122 17.18 -14.76 -22.30
N ASP A 123 18.24 -13.95 -22.21
CA ASP A 123 18.98 -13.77 -20.94
C ASP A 123 18.06 -13.25 -19.83
N LEU A 124 17.11 -12.35 -20.15
CA LEU A 124 16.13 -11.85 -19.20
C LEU A 124 15.24 -12.98 -18.67
N LEU A 125 14.69 -13.80 -19.57
CA LEU A 125 13.76 -14.86 -19.21
C LEU A 125 14.43 -15.94 -18.37
N ASP A 126 15.67 -16.31 -18.68
CA ASP A 126 16.44 -17.27 -17.90
C ASP A 126 16.74 -16.76 -16.48
N ILE A 127 17.15 -15.49 -16.35
CA ILE A 127 17.39 -14.86 -15.04
C ILE A 127 16.11 -14.79 -14.20
N ILE A 128 15.00 -14.40 -14.82
CA ILE A 128 13.70 -14.33 -14.13
C ILE A 128 13.22 -15.72 -13.73
N GLU A 129 13.39 -16.74 -14.56
CA GLU A 129 13.03 -18.12 -14.23
C GLU A 129 13.86 -18.65 -13.05
N GLU A 130 15.16 -18.36 -13.02
CA GLU A 130 16.05 -18.76 -11.93
C GLU A 130 15.59 -18.15 -10.58
N LYS A 131 15.12 -16.90 -10.60
CA LYS A 131 14.78 -16.15 -9.39
C LYS A 131 13.32 -16.29 -8.93
N TYR A 132 12.39 -16.37 -9.88
CA TYR A 132 10.94 -16.31 -9.66
C TYR A 132 10.21 -17.56 -10.19
N GLY A 133 10.94 -18.54 -10.70
CA GLY A 133 10.39 -19.77 -11.24
C GLY A 133 9.63 -19.58 -12.56
N LEU A 134 8.96 -20.65 -12.98
CA LEU A 134 8.28 -20.73 -14.27
C LEU A 134 7.11 -19.73 -14.39
N GLU A 135 6.42 -19.44 -13.28
CA GLU A 135 5.35 -18.44 -13.24
C GLU A 135 5.90 -17.04 -13.53
N GLY A 136 7.03 -16.67 -12.91
CA GLY A 136 7.73 -15.43 -13.18
C GLY A 136 8.19 -15.32 -14.64
N ARG A 137 8.74 -16.40 -15.21
CA ARG A 137 9.09 -16.44 -16.65
C ARG A 137 7.87 -16.22 -17.54
N THR A 138 6.77 -16.90 -17.24
CA THR A 138 5.52 -16.78 -18.01
C THR A 138 4.99 -15.35 -17.98
N PHE A 139 5.00 -14.72 -16.80
CA PHE A 139 4.63 -13.32 -16.64
C PHE A 139 5.57 -12.38 -17.42
N ALA A 140 6.89 -12.57 -17.31
CA ALA A 140 7.87 -11.79 -18.05
C ALA A 140 7.72 -11.93 -19.57
N GLN A 141 7.46 -13.15 -20.06
CA GLN A 141 7.24 -13.43 -21.46
C GLN A 141 5.97 -12.74 -21.98
N ALA A 142 4.89 -12.71 -21.19
CA ALA A 142 3.67 -12.00 -21.54
C ALA A 142 3.87 -10.47 -21.62
N LEU A 143 4.80 -9.91 -20.84
CA LEU A 143 5.14 -8.48 -20.86
C LEU A 143 6.07 -8.07 -22.00
N LEU A 144 6.90 -8.99 -22.49
CA LEU A 144 7.95 -8.73 -23.48
C LEU A 144 7.51 -9.02 -24.93
N ASN A 145 6.36 -9.66 -25.11
CA ASN A 145 5.69 -9.87 -26.42
C ASN A 145 4.92 -8.63 -26.85
#